data_AF-A0A1Y0HZB2-F1
#
_entry.id   AF-A0A1Y0HZB2-F1
#
_cell.length_a   1.000
_cell.length_b   1.000
_cell.length_c   1.000
_cell.angle_alpha   90.00
_cell.angle_beta   90.00
_cell.angle_gamma   90.00
#
_symmetry.space_group_name_H-M   'P 1'
#
loop_
_entity.id
_entity.type
_entity.pdbx_description
1 polymer ?
#
loop_
_entity_poly.entity_id
_entity_poly.type
_entity_poly.pdbx_seq_one_letter_code
_entity_poly.pdbx_strand_id
1 'polypeptide(L)'
;MAQSSKPADQQRVEDLVGVPGEHLLSLKERIQDHNVTRFSVIECEFLNLLWSIDAYRVEQVIPRAPAGAKVAGYSADQLAGGIYRKKGNFFSEIVTAILSNKTDSPLAPHTRVRGFSQLHRVDIAWPAPDRGVAMDPIVCCEVKLSGAPGFGDTPSRNVKSDWTNRRKELKFQAADLKLYRQRESAETWRWDQWRQRAAPRVYAIWAGRLQQPADLDYMLRQARELTDTYLDSVGVYGFITNDGGDGYVPVTETANVAERATSLDAVLDLVADEIADGATH
;
A
#
# COMPACT_ATOMS: atom_id res chain seq x y z
N MET A 1 25.93 10.97 13.39
CA MET A 1 24.46 10.87 13.50
C MET A 1 23.86 12.00 12.68
N ALA A 2 22.90 11.75 11.79
CA ALA A 2 22.20 12.84 11.13
C ALA A 2 21.33 13.53 12.17
N GLN A 3 21.67 14.78 12.51
CA GLN A 3 20.86 15.64 13.34
C GLN A 3 20.17 16.64 12.41
N SER A 4 18.91 16.94 12.69
CA SER A 4 18.22 18.06 12.03
C SER A 4 19.07 19.33 12.17
N SER A 5 19.04 20.22 11.17
CA SER A 5 19.62 21.57 11.30
C SER A 5 18.96 22.38 12.41
N LYS A 6 17.82 21.90 12.95
CA LYS A 6 17.10 22.44 14.10
C LYS A 6 16.85 21.32 15.13
N PRO A 7 17.81 21.02 16.02
CA PRO A 7 17.68 19.92 16.99
C PRO A 7 16.53 20.11 18.00
N ALA A 8 16.22 21.36 18.37
CA ALA A 8 15.10 21.65 19.27
C ALA A 8 13.74 21.32 18.62
N ASP A 9 13.57 21.67 17.35
CA ASP A 9 12.35 21.32 16.60
C ASP A 9 12.24 19.81 16.39
N GLN A 10 13.37 19.14 16.16
CA GLN A 10 13.43 17.69 16.09
C GLN A 10 12.96 17.02 17.38
N GLN A 11 13.51 17.42 18.52
CA GLN A 11 13.11 16.86 19.81
C GLN A 11 11.62 17.15 20.09
N ARG A 12 11.15 18.38 19.83
CA ARG A 12 9.74 18.73 19.99
C ARG A 12 8.80 17.84 19.16
N VAL A 13 9.12 17.61 17.90
CA VAL A 13 8.31 16.75 17.02
C VAL A 13 8.40 15.29 17.46
N GLU A 14 9.58 14.82 17.86
CA GLU A 14 9.78 13.47 18.44
C GLU A 14 8.91 13.26 19.69
N ASP A 15 8.86 14.25 20.59
CA ASP A 15 8.05 14.18 21.81
C ASP A 15 6.54 14.21 21.51
N LEU A 16 6.13 14.88 20.42
CA LEU A 16 4.73 15.02 20.05
C LEU A 16 4.17 13.80 19.32
N VAL A 17 4.91 13.27 18.34
CA VAL A 17 4.39 12.24 17.41
C VAL A 17 5.24 10.97 17.36
N GLY A 18 6.32 10.87 18.14
CA GLY A 18 7.28 9.77 18.08
C GLY A 18 8.02 9.68 16.74
N VAL A 19 8.89 8.68 16.60
CA VAL A 19 9.72 8.49 15.40
C VAL A 19 9.04 7.52 14.41
N PRO A 20 8.82 7.87 13.13
CA PRO A 20 8.12 7.00 12.17
C PRO A 20 8.76 5.61 12.00
N GLY A 21 10.09 5.53 12.05
CA GLY A 21 10.80 4.26 11.94
C GLY A 21 10.57 3.33 13.14
N GLU A 22 10.44 3.89 14.34
CA GLU A 22 10.15 3.14 15.56
C GLU A 22 8.70 2.66 15.57
N HIS A 23 7.76 3.52 15.16
CA HIS A 23 6.36 3.14 14.95
C HIS A 23 6.21 1.99 13.97
N LEU A 24 6.91 2.02 12.82
CA LEU A 24 6.88 0.92 11.85
C LEU A 24 7.45 -0.38 12.45
N LEU A 25 8.58 -0.29 13.15
CA LEU A 25 9.22 -1.47 13.75
C LEU A 25 8.30 -2.11 14.79
N SER A 26 7.80 -1.32 15.75
CA SER A 26 6.88 -1.77 16.79
C SER A 26 5.59 -2.34 16.21
N LEU A 27 5.05 -1.73 15.15
CA LEU A 27 3.87 -2.22 14.45
C LEU A 27 4.13 -3.59 13.80
N LYS A 28 5.28 -3.77 13.14
CA LYS A 28 5.65 -5.05 12.54
C LYS A 28 5.90 -6.13 13.58
N GLU A 29 6.61 -5.80 14.67
CA GLU A 29 6.82 -6.69 15.82
C GLU A 29 5.47 -7.15 16.37
N ARG A 30 4.55 -6.21 16.65
CA ARG A 30 3.20 -6.55 17.09
C ARG A 30 2.47 -7.48 16.12
N ILE A 31 2.52 -7.20 14.81
CA ILE A 31 1.86 -8.03 13.81
C ILE A 31 2.41 -9.46 13.89
N GLN A 32 3.72 -9.62 13.97
CA GLN A 32 4.36 -10.94 14.00
C GLN A 32 4.17 -11.66 15.34
N ASP A 33 4.45 -11.01 16.46
CA ASP A 33 4.43 -11.60 17.80
C ASP A 33 3.01 -12.03 18.23
N HIS A 34 1.98 -11.31 17.77
CA HIS A 34 0.59 -11.61 18.08
C HIS A 34 -0.15 -12.34 16.95
N ASN A 35 0.56 -12.75 15.90
CA ASN A 35 -0.03 -13.37 14.71
C ASN A 35 -1.26 -12.61 14.18
N VAL A 36 -1.13 -11.29 14.05
CA VAL A 36 -2.23 -10.44 13.56
C VAL A 36 -2.52 -10.74 12.10
N THR A 37 -3.75 -11.15 11.80
CA THR A 37 -4.21 -11.51 10.45
C THR A 37 -5.19 -10.51 9.84
N ARG A 38 -5.57 -9.47 10.59
CA ARG A 38 -6.56 -8.46 10.17
C ARG A 38 -5.98 -7.06 10.31
N PHE A 39 -6.18 -6.23 9.29
CA PHE A 39 -5.75 -4.83 9.31
C PHE A 39 -6.53 -4.02 10.35
N SER A 40 -7.83 -4.31 10.53
CA SER A 40 -8.67 -3.61 11.51
C SER A 40 -8.14 -3.67 12.95
N VAL A 41 -7.30 -4.67 13.28
CA VAL A 41 -6.72 -4.86 14.62
C VAL A 41 -5.55 -3.91 14.89
N ILE A 42 -4.97 -3.33 13.84
CA ILE A 42 -3.79 -2.44 13.91
C ILE A 42 -4.06 -1.04 13.32
N GLU A 43 -5.33 -0.73 13.06
CA GLU A 43 -5.76 0.47 12.38
C GLU A 43 -5.29 1.74 13.10
N CYS A 44 -5.44 1.79 14.44
CA CYS A 44 -5.02 2.93 15.24
C CYS A 44 -3.50 3.17 15.16
N GLU A 45 -2.70 2.12 15.29
CA GLU A 45 -1.24 2.17 15.22
C GLU A 45 -0.77 2.58 13.82
N PHE A 46 -1.43 2.08 12.77
CA PHE A 46 -1.17 2.49 11.40
C PHE A 46 -1.47 3.98 11.19
N LEU A 47 -2.60 4.48 11.68
CA LEU A 47 -2.95 5.90 11.59
C LEU A 47 -1.96 6.79 12.36
N ASN A 48 -1.50 6.35 13.53
CA ASN A 48 -0.47 7.03 14.30
C ASN A 48 0.86 7.08 13.54
N LEU A 49 1.26 5.99 12.88
CA LEU A 49 2.43 5.98 12.00
C LEU A 49 2.27 6.98 10.85
N LEU A 50 1.12 7.01 10.18
CA LEU A 50 0.88 7.96 9.08
C LEU A 50 0.89 9.41 9.56
N TRP A 51 0.30 9.68 10.73
CA TRP A 51 0.30 10.98 11.35
C TRP A 51 1.73 11.43 11.68
N SER A 52 2.53 10.56 12.28
CA SER A 52 3.94 10.81 12.57
C SER A 52 4.69 11.21 11.29
N ILE A 53 4.59 10.42 10.20
CA ILE A 53 5.24 10.74 8.91
C ILE A 53 4.82 12.12 8.39
N ASP A 54 3.53 12.41 8.43
CA ASP A 54 2.96 13.64 7.88
C ASP A 54 3.35 14.85 8.74
N ALA A 55 3.44 14.72 10.07
CA ALA A 55 3.89 15.77 10.97
C ALA A 55 5.36 16.18 10.71
N TYR A 56 6.28 15.22 10.57
CA TYR A 56 7.67 15.53 10.18
C TYR A 56 7.75 16.25 8.84
N ARG A 57 6.91 15.86 7.88
CA ARG A 57 6.85 16.52 6.58
C ARG A 57 6.37 17.96 6.71
N VAL A 58 5.30 18.20 7.46
CA VAL A 58 4.73 19.55 7.65
C VAL A 58 5.72 20.47 8.36
N GLU A 59 6.37 19.97 9.39
CA GLU A 59 7.36 20.69 10.19
C GLU A 59 8.72 20.82 9.49
N GLN A 60 8.91 20.14 8.36
CA GLN A 60 10.17 20.09 7.60
C GLN A 60 11.37 19.65 8.45
N VAL A 61 11.13 18.68 9.33
CA VAL A 61 12.12 18.15 10.26
C VAL A 61 12.54 16.75 9.86
N ILE A 62 13.80 16.41 10.11
CA ILE A 62 14.33 15.06 9.91
C ILE A 62 14.18 14.29 11.24
N PRO A 63 13.51 13.13 11.27
CA PRO A 63 13.50 12.28 12.45
C PRO A 63 14.90 11.69 12.69
N ARG A 64 15.17 11.36 13.94
CA ARG A 64 16.40 10.67 14.31
C ARG A 64 16.48 9.35 13.56
N ALA A 65 17.65 9.09 13.01
CA ALA A 65 17.92 7.79 12.40
C ALA A 65 17.89 6.71 13.51
N PRO A 66 17.28 5.54 13.27
CA PRO A 66 17.44 4.40 14.16
C PRO A 66 18.93 4.09 14.36
N ALA A 67 19.29 3.56 15.53
CA ALA A 67 20.67 3.19 15.83
C ALA A 67 21.25 2.30 14.71
N GLY A 68 22.36 2.70 14.09
CA GLY A 68 23.05 1.96 13.03
C GLY A 68 22.78 2.40 11.59
N ALA A 69 21.84 3.32 11.32
CA ALA A 69 21.59 3.81 9.96
C ALA A 69 22.59 4.91 9.52
N LYS A 70 23.28 4.70 8.39
CA LYS A 70 24.16 5.71 7.77
C LYS A 70 23.31 6.68 6.93
N VAL A 71 23.28 7.95 7.34
CA VAL A 71 22.65 9.03 6.59
C VAL A 71 23.66 10.16 6.48
N ALA A 72 24.43 10.21 5.39
CA ALA A 72 25.44 11.25 5.15
C ALA A 72 25.12 12.00 3.85
N GLY A 73 25.14 13.33 3.89
CA GLY A 73 25.20 14.18 2.69
C GLY A 73 23.89 14.71 2.09
N TYR A 74 22.75 14.59 2.78
CA TYR A 74 21.47 15.11 2.29
C TYR A 74 20.98 16.31 3.11
N SER A 75 20.31 17.27 2.45
CA SER A 75 19.64 18.38 3.14
C SER A 75 18.41 17.89 3.93
N ALA A 76 17.94 18.70 4.89
CA ALA A 76 16.74 18.38 5.67
C ALA A 76 15.52 18.14 4.79
N ASP A 77 15.32 18.97 3.76
CA ASP A 77 14.23 18.81 2.79
C ASP A 77 14.34 17.50 1.99
N GLN A 78 15.56 17.11 1.61
CA GLN A 78 15.81 15.86 0.90
C GLN A 78 15.54 14.64 1.78
N LEU A 79 15.82 14.72 3.09
CA LEU A 79 15.61 13.63 4.03
C LEU A 79 14.17 13.53 4.52
N ALA A 80 13.52 14.65 4.86
CA ALA A 80 12.08 14.70 5.18
C ALA A 80 11.25 14.25 3.97
N GLY A 81 11.59 14.71 2.76
CA GLY A 81 11.04 14.20 1.51
C GLY A 81 11.35 12.71 1.30
N GLY A 82 12.51 12.22 1.74
CA GLY A 82 12.92 10.82 1.67
C GLY A 82 12.06 9.88 2.51
N ILE A 83 11.72 10.28 3.74
CA ILE A 83 10.80 9.51 4.60
C ILE A 83 9.38 9.54 4.06
N TYR A 84 8.92 10.71 3.62
CA TYR A 84 7.62 10.81 2.99
C TYR A 84 7.51 9.91 1.73
N ARG A 85 8.58 9.80 0.93
CA ARG A 85 8.63 8.88 -0.22
C ARG A 85 8.56 7.39 0.18
N LYS A 86 8.86 7.05 1.44
CA LYS A 86 8.76 5.68 1.97
C LYS A 86 7.37 5.35 2.54
N LYS A 87 6.45 6.31 2.65
CA LYS A 87 5.09 6.09 3.19
C LYS A 87 4.38 4.91 2.51
N GLY A 88 4.47 4.82 1.18
CA GLY A 88 3.93 3.69 0.41
C GLY A 88 4.63 2.35 0.71
N ASN A 89 5.95 2.37 0.84
CA ASN A 89 6.72 1.15 1.19
C ASN A 89 6.36 0.66 2.59
N PHE A 90 6.19 1.56 3.57
CA PHE A 90 5.80 1.20 4.93
C PHE A 90 4.44 0.51 4.94
N PHE A 91 3.48 1.03 4.17
CA PHE A 91 2.18 0.39 4.03
C PHE A 91 2.29 -0.99 3.36
N SER A 92 3.10 -1.11 2.30
CA SER A 92 3.37 -2.40 1.65
C SER A 92 3.99 -3.42 2.62
N GLU A 93 4.92 -3.00 3.50
CA GLU A 93 5.53 -3.87 4.50
C GLU A 93 4.51 -4.37 5.54
N ILE A 94 3.60 -3.51 6.00
CA ILE A 94 2.53 -3.86 6.94
C ILE A 94 1.57 -4.87 6.31
N VAL A 95 1.11 -4.59 5.09
CA VAL A 95 0.23 -5.49 4.32
C VAL A 95 0.90 -6.84 4.10
N THR A 96 2.18 -6.86 3.75
CA THR A 96 2.95 -8.10 3.56
C THR A 96 3.04 -8.88 4.87
N ALA A 97 3.33 -8.21 6.00
CA ALA A 97 3.43 -8.86 7.30
C ALA A 97 2.10 -9.51 7.73
N ILE A 98 0.97 -8.85 7.49
CA ILE A 98 -0.37 -9.41 7.76
C ILE A 98 -0.63 -10.62 6.86
N LEU A 99 -0.35 -10.53 5.56
CA LEU A 99 -0.54 -11.66 4.64
C LEU A 99 0.36 -12.84 4.96
N SER A 100 1.61 -12.60 5.38
CA SER A 100 2.51 -13.66 5.84
C SER A 100 1.96 -14.44 7.02
N ASN A 101 1.17 -13.81 7.91
CA ASN A 101 0.48 -14.50 9.00
C ASN A 101 -0.78 -15.27 8.55
N LYS A 102 -1.31 -14.96 7.36
CA LYS A 102 -2.49 -15.61 6.78
C LYS A 102 -2.15 -16.79 5.87
N THR A 103 -0.88 -16.96 5.52
CA THR A 103 -0.44 -17.96 4.54
C THR A 103 0.78 -18.69 5.04
N ASP A 104 0.86 -20.01 4.82
CA ASP A 104 2.05 -20.81 5.16
C ASP A 104 3.19 -20.66 4.14
N SER A 105 2.99 -19.83 3.11
CA SER A 105 3.93 -19.65 2.01
C SER A 105 4.78 -18.40 2.15
N PRO A 106 6.08 -18.44 1.78
CA PRO A 106 6.93 -17.26 1.79
C PRO A 106 6.45 -16.25 0.74
N LEU A 107 6.17 -15.02 1.20
CA LEU A 107 5.87 -13.87 0.33
C LEU A 107 7.15 -13.06 0.09
N ALA A 108 7.41 -12.69 -1.16
CA ALA A 108 8.54 -11.82 -1.50
C ALA A 108 8.06 -10.40 -1.83
N PRO A 109 8.40 -9.40 -1.00
CA PRO A 109 8.01 -8.02 -1.27
C PRO A 109 8.81 -7.45 -2.44
N HIS A 110 8.17 -6.56 -3.22
CA HIS A 110 8.77 -5.78 -4.31
C HIS A 110 9.46 -6.63 -5.39
N THR A 111 8.82 -7.72 -5.76
CA THR A 111 9.29 -8.67 -6.75
C THR A 111 9.23 -8.11 -8.17
N ARG A 112 10.21 -8.47 -9.01
CA ARG A 112 10.15 -8.16 -10.45
C ARG A 112 9.45 -9.28 -11.20
N VAL A 113 8.28 -8.98 -11.79
CA VAL A 113 7.46 -9.94 -12.54
C VAL A 113 7.45 -9.56 -14.01
N ARG A 114 7.70 -10.54 -14.88
CA ARG A 114 7.70 -10.29 -16.32
C ARG A 114 6.28 -10.17 -16.84
N GLY A 115 5.99 -9.03 -17.46
CA GLY A 115 4.79 -8.79 -18.23
C GLY A 115 5.04 -8.94 -19.73
N PHE A 116 3.98 -8.81 -20.52
CA PHE A 116 4.01 -8.99 -21.96
C PHE A 116 4.90 -7.94 -22.65
N SER A 117 4.86 -6.68 -22.21
CA SER A 117 5.62 -5.60 -22.82
C SER A 117 6.81 -5.17 -21.98
N GLN A 118 6.75 -5.31 -20.66
CA GLN A 118 7.79 -4.83 -19.75
C GLN A 118 7.95 -5.68 -18.49
N LEU A 119 9.01 -5.40 -17.73
CA LEU A 119 9.18 -5.94 -16.38
C LEU A 119 8.46 -5.03 -15.38
N HIS A 120 7.55 -5.59 -14.59
CA HIS A 120 6.83 -4.87 -13.55
C HIS A 120 7.49 -5.09 -12.21
N ARG A 121 7.50 -4.06 -11.36
CA ARG A 121 7.83 -4.21 -9.95
C ARG A 121 6.52 -4.32 -9.19
N VAL A 122 6.21 -5.53 -8.73
CA VAL A 122 4.99 -5.86 -8.01
C VAL A 122 5.25 -5.83 -6.51
N ASP A 123 4.38 -5.18 -5.74
CA ASP A 123 4.56 -5.07 -4.30
C ASP A 123 4.52 -6.44 -3.59
N ILE A 124 3.56 -7.29 -3.96
CA ILE A 124 3.46 -8.67 -3.46
C ILE A 124 3.18 -9.59 -4.65
N ALA A 125 4.00 -10.62 -4.83
CA ALA A 125 3.79 -11.64 -5.86
C ALA A 125 3.99 -13.04 -5.25
N TRP A 126 3.10 -13.96 -5.61
CA TRP A 126 3.14 -15.34 -5.15
C TRP A 126 2.84 -16.35 -6.28
N PRO A 127 3.59 -17.45 -6.41
CA PRO A 127 4.85 -17.72 -5.70
C PRO A 127 5.90 -16.64 -5.99
N ALA A 128 6.78 -16.44 -5.02
CA ALA A 128 7.95 -15.59 -5.23
C ALA A 128 8.80 -16.21 -6.35
N PRO A 129 9.09 -15.48 -7.45
CA PRO A 129 10.03 -15.93 -8.46
C PRO A 129 11.39 -16.13 -7.78
N ASP A 130 11.88 -17.37 -7.74
CA ASP A 130 13.20 -17.65 -7.21
C ASP A 130 14.27 -17.10 -8.16
N ARG A 131 15.44 -16.73 -7.62
CA ARG A 131 16.60 -16.26 -8.39
C ARG A 131 17.13 -17.39 -9.27
N GLY A 132 16.52 -17.57 -10.45
CA GLY A 132 16.96 -18.53 -11.46
C GLY A 132 15.89 -19.54 -11.87
N VAL A 133 14.79 -19.66 -11.11
CA VAL A 133 13.61 -20.44 -11.49
C VAL A 133 12.43 -19.47 -11.52
N ALA A 134 12.13 -18.95 -12.71
CA ALA A 134 10.95 -18.12 -12.92
C ALA A 134 9.70 -19.01 -12.83
N MET A 135 9.20 -19.23 -11.61
CA MET A 135 7.81 -19.60 -11.46
C MET A 135 6.98 -18.35 -11.72
N ASP A 136 6.10 -18.41 -12.72
CA ASP A 136 5.19 -17.30 -12.98
C ASP A 136 4.27 -17.15 -11.75
N PRO A 137 4.15 -15.95 -11.17
CA PRO A 137 3.34 -15.73 -9.97
C PRO A 137 1.87 -15.85 -10.32
N ILE A 138 1.10 -16.66 -9.59
CA ILE A 138 -0.33 -16.82 -9.79
C ILE A 138 -1.14 -15.72 -9.11
N VAL A 139 -0.58 -15.06 -8.10
CA VAL A 139 -1.14 -13.90 -7.42
C VAL A 139 -0.17 -12.74 -7.53
N CYS A 140 -0.69 -11.57 -7.90
CA CYS A 140 -0.01 -10.30 -7.83
C CYS A 140 -0.89 -9.30 -7.07
N CYS A 141 -0.35 -8.60 -6.10
CA CYS A 141 -1.05 -7.58 -5.34
C CYS A 141 -0.23 -6.29 -5.29
N GLU A 142 -0.88 -5.18 -5.64
CA GLU A 142 -0.32 -3.83 -5.59
C GLU A 142 -0.79 -3.08 -4.36
N VAL A 143 0.11 -2.36 -3.68
CA VAL A 143 -0.21 -1.61 -2.47
C VAL A 143 0.02 -0.12 -2.71
N LYS A 144 -1.05 0.67 -2.63
CA LYS A 144 -0.99 2.11 -2.87
C LYS A 144 -1.42 2.89 -1.63
N LEU A 145 -0.69 3.95 -1.32
CA LEU A 145 -1.04 4.93 -0.31
C LEU A 145 -1.00 6.33 -0.93
N SER A 146 -2.11 7.05 -0.82
CA SER A 146 -2.29 8.35 -1.46
C SER A 146 -2.66 9.45 -0.47
N GLY A 147 -2.38 10.67 -0.89
CA GLY A 147 -2.72 11.86 -0.13
C GLY A 147 -1.65 12.31 0.87
N ALA A 148 -1.63 13.63 1.07
CA ALA A 148 -0.64 14.35 1.85
C ALA A 148 -1.25 15.62 2.47
N PRO A 149 -0.82 16.03 3.67
CA PRO A 149 -1.10 17.38 4.14
C PRO A 149 -0.40 18.41 3.24
N GLY A 150 -0.93 19.64 3.25
CA GLY A 150 -0.24 20.80 2.71
C GLY A 150 0.87 21.24 3.66
N PHE A 151 1.90 21.89 3.13
CA PHE A 151 2.98 22.46 3.94
C PHE A 151 3.62 23.63 3.19
N GLY A 152 3.87 24.75 3.89
CA GLY A 152 4.29 26.00 3.25
C GLY A 152 3.36 26.36 2.08
N ASP A 153 3.94 26.63 0.92
CA ASP A 153 3.21 26.92 -0.33
C ASP A 153 2.74 25.67 -1.08
N THR A 154 3.07 24.45 -0.60
CA THR A 154 2.64 23.21 -1.25
C THR A 154 1.21 22.87 -0.79
N PRO A 155 0.23 22.84 -1.71
CA PRO A 155 -1.15 22.54 -1.33
C PRO A 155 -1.28 21.10 -0.85
N SER A 156 -2.28 20.86 0.01
CA SER A 156 -2.66 19.51 0.38
C SER A 156 -3.03 18.70 -0.86
N ARG A 157 -2.62 17.43 -0.89
CA ARG A 157 -3.02 16.50 -1.95
C ARG A 157 -4.01 15.53 -1.35
N ASN A 158 -5.21 15.50 -1.89
CA ASN A 158 -6.18 14.48 -1.52
C ASN A 158 -5.99 13.22 -2.37
N VAL A 159 -6.69 12.16 -2.01
CA VAL A 159 -6.65 10.90 -2.76
C VAL A 159 -7.00 11.04 -4.25
N LYS A 160 -7.84 12.01 -4.63
CA LYS A 160 -8.28 12.22 -6.02
C LYS A 160 -7.14 12.69 -6.92
N SER A 161 -6.18 13.44 -6.37
CA SER A 161 -5.05 13.98 -7.15
C SER A 161 -4.16 12.87 -7.74
N ASP A 162 -3.97 11.77 -7.01
CA ASP A 162 -3.13 10.66 -7.45
C ASP A 162 -3.93 9.60 -8.24
N TRP A 163 -5.25 9.61 -8.11
CA TRP A 163 -6.12 8.53 -8.56
C TRP A 163 -5.98 8.22 -10.05
N THR A 164 -6.11 9.23 -10.92
CA THR A 164 -6.10 9.03 -12.37
C THR A 164 -4.82 8.34 -12.87
N ASN A 165 -3.67 8.73 -12.35
CA ASN A 165 -2.38 8.16 -12.77
C ASN A 165 -2.19 6.75 -12.22
N ARG A 166 -2.49 6.54 -10.94
CA ARG A 166 -2.38 5.20 -10.31
C ARG A 166 -3.37 4.21 -10.89
N ARG A 167 -4.56 4.66 -11.25
CA ARG A 167 -5.54 3.85 -11.99
C ARG A 167 -4.98 3.38 -13.32
N LYS A 168 -4.35 4.25 -14.11
CA LYS A 168 -3.74 3.87 -15.41
C LYS A 168 -2.62 2.84 -15.22
N GLU A 169 -1.77 3.04 -14.21
CA GLU A 169 -0.70 2.12 -13.84
C GLU A 169 -1.26 0.73 -13.52
N LEU A 170 -2.25 0.63 -12.62
CA LEU A 170 -2.87 -0.64 -12.23
C LEU A 170 -3.55 -1.35 -13.41
N LYS A 171 -4.27 -0.61 -14.26
CA LYS A 171 -4.91 -1.17 -15.47
C LYS A 171 -3.89 -1.79 -16.42
N PHE A 172 -2.83 -1.03 -16.71
CA PHE A 172 -1.79 -1.46 -17.63
C PHE A 172 -1.04 -2.67 -17.08
N GLN A 173 -0.62 -2.62 -15.81
CA GLN A 173 0.08 -3.71 -15.16
C GLN A 173 -0.76 -5.00 -15.14
N ALA A 174 -2.04 -4.92 -14.75
CA ALA A 174 -2.90 -6.10 -14.70
C ALA A 174 -3.08 -6.77 -16.08
N ALA A 175 -3.32 -5.95 -17.11
CA ALA A 175 -3.44 -6.44 -18.48
C ALA A 175 -2.13 -7.06 -18.98
N ASP A 176 -1.01 -6.37 -18.78
CA ASP A 176 0.30 -6.79 -19.28
C ASP A 176 0.80 -8.08 -18.61
N LEU A 177 0.52 -8.25 -17.31
CA LEU A 177 0.82 -9.49 -16.57
C LEU A 177 -0.02 -10.67 -17.06
N LYS A 178 -1.34 -10.50 -17.24
CA LYS A 178 -2.22 -11.58 -17.74
C LYS A 178 -1.92 -11.93 -19.20
N LEU A 179 -1.61 -10.94 -20.04
CA LEU A 179 -1.22 -11.15 -21.44
C LEU A 179 0.10 -11.91 -21.58
N TYR A 180 1.04 -11.74 -20.65
CA TYR A 180 2.33 -12.45 -20.69
C TYR A 180 2.13 -13.96 -20.71
N ARG A 181 1.20 -14.46 -19.89
CA ARG A 181 0.84 -15.88 -19.80
C ARG A 181 0.08 -16.41 -21.01
N GLN A 182 -0.44 -15.53 -21.85
CA GLN A 182 -1.24 -15.86 -23.03
C GLN A 182 -0.47 -15.82 -24.34
N ARG A 183 0.84 -15.58 -24.30
CA ARG A 183 1.69 -15.52 -25.50
C ARG A 183 1.57 -16.75 -26.41
N GLU A 184 1.16 -17.90 -25.86
CA GLU A 184 1.04 -19.17 -26.57
C GLU A 184 -0.42 -19.58 -26.87
N SER A 185 -1.43 -18.77 -26.50
CA SER A 185 -2.85 -19.08 -26.71
C SER A 185 -3.56 -18.01 -27.54
N ALA A 186 -4.33 -18.43 -28.55
CA ALA A 186 -4.93 -17.56 -29.55
C ALA A 186 -6.33 -17.03 -29.19
N GLU A 187 -6.93 -17.42 -28.07
CA GLU A 187 -8.33 -17.11 -27.77
C GLU A 187 -8.51 -16.05 -26.68
N THR A 188 -8.52 -14.78 -27.10
CA THR A 188 -8.98 -13.65 -26.27
C THR A 188 -10.30 -13.09 -26.82
N TRP A 189 -11.31 -13.92 -27.04
CA TRP A 189 -12.52 -13.48 -27.76
C TRP A 189 -13.48 -12.62 -26.91
N ARG A 190 -13.36 -12.64 -25.57
CA ARG A 190 -14.17 -11.83 -24.63
C ARG A 190 -13.36 -11.40 -23.41
N TRP A 191 -13.05 -10.11 -23.33
CA TRP A 191 -12.18 -9.52 -22.30
C TRP A 191 -12.64 -9.83 -20.88
N ASP A 192 -13.93 -9.64 -20.59
CA ASP A 192 -14.56 -9.84 -19.28
C ASP A 192 -14.46 -11.28 -18.78
N GLN A 193 -14.72 -12.25 -19.67
CA GLN A 193 -14.64 -13.68 -19.33
C GLN A 193 -13.18 -14.15 -19.22
N TRP A 194 -12.34 -13.67 -20.12
CA TRP A 194 -10.93 -14.00 -20.15
C TRP A 194 -10.21 -13.53 -18.89
N ARG A 195 -10.34 -12.23 -18.55
CA ARG A 195 -9.62 -11.65 -17.41
C ARG A 195 -10.00 -12.27 -16.07
N GLN A 196 -11.23 -12.77 -15.95
CA GLN A 196 -11.73 -13.49 -14.77
C GLN A 196 -11.18 -14.91 -14.62
N ARG A 197 -10.47 -15.45 -15.61
CA ARG A 197 -9.86 -16.80 -15.56
C ARG A 197 -8.36 -16.76 -15.78
N ALA A 198 -7.86 -15.71 -16.42
CA ALA A 198 -6.44 -15.56 -16.72
C ALA A 198 -5.62 -15.33 -15.45
N ALA A 199 -4.55 -16.10 -15.29
CA ALA A 199 -3.52 -15.87 -14.29
C ALA A 199 -2.55 -14.75 -14.74
N PRO A 200 -1.90 -14.04 -13.81
CA PRO A 200 -2.19 -14.03 -12.38
C PRO A 200 -3.57 -13.44 -12.05
N ARG A 201 -4.09 -13.78 -10.86
CA ARG A 201 -5.03 -12.91 -10.15
C ARG A 201 -4.32 -11.63 -9.74
N VAL A 202 -4.94 -10.49 -10.05
CA VAL A 202 -4.35 -9.18 -9.80
C VAL A 202 -5.23 -8.40 -8.85
N TYR A 203 -4.72 -8.15 -7.65
CA TYR A 203 -5.38 -7.42 -6.57
C TYR A 203 -4.75 -6.04 -6.38
N ALA A 204 -5.50 -5.11 -5.78
CA ALA A 204 -4.92 -3.88 -5.26
C ALA A 204 -5.46 -3.56 -3.87
N ILE A 205 -4.61 -3.00 -3.02
CA ILE A 205 -4.94 -2.52 -1.68
C ILE A 205 -4.59 -1.03 -1.66
N TRP A 206 -5.58 -0.17 -1.41
CA TRP A 206 -5.44 1.27 -1.54
C TRP A 206 -5.94 2.00 -0.30
N ALA A 207 -5.00 2.62 0.42
CA ALA A 207 -5.29 3.55 1.50
C ALA A 207 -5.14 5.02 1.05
N GLY A 208 -5.99 5.92 1.54
CA GLY A 208 -5.98 7.31 1.09
C GLY A 208 -6.40 8.32 2.14
N ARG A 209 -5.64 9.42 2.25
CA ARG A 209 -6.05 10.60 3.01
C ARG A 209 -7.18 11.32 2.27
N LEU A 210 -8.32 11.43 2.92
CA LEU A 210 -9.52 12.09 2.44
C LEU A 210 -9.50 13.56 2.86
N GLN A 211 -10.15 14.43 2.06
CA GLN A 211 -10.40 15.81 2.45
C GLN A 211 -11.75 15.94 3.15
N GLN A 212 -12.70 15.10 2.77
CA GLN A 212 -14.03 14.99 3.35
C GLN A 212 -14.50 13.53 3.26
N PRO A 213 -15.40 13.06 4.14
CA PRO A 213 -15.86 11.67 4.13
C PRO A 213 -16.41 11.20 2.77
N ALA A 214 -17.11 12.07 2.03
CA ALA A 214 -17.66 11.77 0.70
C ALA A 214 -16.58 11.45 -0.37
N ASP A 215 -15.30 11.70 -0.10
CA ASP A 215 -14.22 11.28 -0.99
C ASP A 215 -14.02 9.75 -0.98
N LEU A 216 -14.48 9.05 0.06
CA LEU A 216 -14.48 7.58 0.11
C LEU A 216 -15.38 7.00 -0.98
N ASP A 217 -16.57 7.57 -1.20
CA ASP A 217 -17.49 7.14 -2.27
C ASP A 217 -16.85 7.27 -3.66
N TYR A 218 -16.02 8.29 -3.85
CA TYR A 218 -15.23 8.43 -5.06
C TYR A 218 -14.24 7.27 -5.22
N MET A 219 -13.48 6.94 -4.18
CA MET A 219 -12.55 5.79 -4.22
C MET A 219 -13.28 4.48 -4.49
N LEU A 220 -14.40 4.22 -3.80
CA LEU A 220 -15.20 3.00 -3.97
C LEU A 220 -15.74 2.86 -5.38
N ARG A 221 -16.34 3.92 -5.94
CA ARG A 221 -16.82 3.92 -7.34
C ARG A 221 -15.69 3.64 -8.33
N GLN A 222 -14.54 4.23 -8.11
CA GLN A 222 -13.41 4.02 -8.99
C GLN A 222 -12.75 2.65 -8.84
N ALA A 223 -12.74 2.08 -7.63
CA ALA A 223 -12.35 0.71 -7.37
C ALA A 223 -13.27 -0.27 -8.10
N ARG A 224 -14.59 -0.03 -8.09
CA ARG A 224 -15.55 -0.82 -8.89
C ARG A 224 -15.23 -0.79 -10.38
N GLU A 225 -14.97 0.39 -10.96
CA GLU A 225 -14.54 0.49 -12.36
C GLU A 225 -13.27 -0.33 -12.66
N LEU A 226 -12.34 -0.40 -11.70
CA LEU A 226 -11.14 -1.23 -11.84
C LEU A 226 -11.46 -2.73 -11.78
N THR A 227 -12.34 -3.17 -10.89
CA THR A 227 -12.68 -4.60 -10.71
C THR A 227 -13.65 -5.13 -11.77
N ASP A 228 -14.46 -4.25 -12.35
CA ASP A 228 -15.37 -4.60 -13.43
C ASP A 228 -14.61 -4.86 -14.72
N THR A 229 -13.40 -4.30 -14.86
CA THR A 229 -12.67 -4.35 -16.13
C THR A 229 -11.28 -5.01 -16.02
N TYR A 230 -10.48 -4.75 -14.98
CA TYR A 230 -9.04 -5.08 -15.01
C TYR A 230 -8.58 -5.96 -13.84
N LEU A 231 -8.95 -5.59 -12.62
CA LEU A 231 -8.51 -6.24 -11.40
C LEU A 231 -9.49 -7.33 -10.95
N ASP A 232 -9.00 -8.29 -10.17
CA ASP A 232 -9.81 -9.34 -9.58
C ASP A 232 -10.55 -8.83 -8.32
N SER A 233 -9.89 -8.03 -7.47
CA SER A 233 -10.52 -7.30 -6.36
C SER A 233 -9.69 -6.08 -5.92
N VAL A 234 -10.32 -5.12 -5.24
CA VAL A 234 -9.66 -3.94 -4.67
C VAL A 234 -10.12 -3.69 -3.23
N GLY A 235 -9.15 -3.61 -2.32
CA GLY A 235 -9.35 -3.19 -0.93
C GLY A 235 -9.17 -1.69 -0.82
N VAL A 236 -10.13 -1.00 -0.21
CA VAL A 236 -10.10 0.46 -0.02
C VAL A 236 -10.09 0.81 1.46
N TYR A 237 -9.28 1.81 1.83
CA TYR A 237 -9.25 2.39 3.17
C TYR A 237 -9.15 3.91 3.10
N GLY A 238 -10.11 4.59 3.73
CA GLY A 238 -10.14 6.05 3.82
C GLY A 238 -9.85 6.52 5.23
N PHE A 239 -9.05 7.57 5.37
CA PHE A 239 -8.82 8.22 6.66
C PHE A 239 -8.81 9.74 6.51
N ILE A 240 -9.18 10.45 7.56
CA ILE A 240 -9.26 11.92 7.57
C ILE A 240 -8.61 12.46 8.85
N THR A 241 -8.18 13.72 8.82
CA THR A 241 -7.74 14.42 10.03
C THR A 241 -8.90 14.48 11.03
N ASN A 242 -8.63 14.15 12.29
CA ASN A 242 -9.62 14.20 13.36
C ASN A 242 -10.03 15.65 13.68
N ASP A 243 -11.10 15.83 14.46
CA ASP A 243 -11.61 17.16 14.84
C ASP A 243 -10.60 17.97 15.66
N GLY A 244 -9.72 17.28 16.40
CA GLY A 244 -8.63 17.90 17.18
C GLY A 244 -7.50 18.46 16.32
N GLY A 245 -7.39 18.06 15.06
CA GLY A 245 -6.28 18.43 14.18
C GLY A 245 -4.93 17.84 14.57
N ASP A 246 -4.93 16.85 15.47
CA ASP A 246 -3.74 16.26 16.09
C ASP A 246 -3.56 14.76 15.77
N GLY A 247 -4.37 14.25 14.84
CA GLY A 247 -4.31 12.86 14.43
C GLY A 247 -5.17 12.53 13.22
N TYR A 248 -5.15 11.26 12.86
CA TYR A 248 -6.04 10.69 11.85
C TYR A 248 -7.07 9.76 12.48
N VAL A 249 -8.24 9.70 11.87
CA VAL A 249 -9.32 8.76 12.19
C VAL A 249 -9.77 8.05 10.91
N PRO A 250 -10.23 6.78 11.00
CA PRO A 250 -10.82 6.10 9.87
C PRO A 250 -12.10 6.82 9.42
N VAL A 251 -12.36 6.80 8.12
CA VAL A 251 -13.71 7.09 7.61
C VAL A 251 -14.38 5.75 7.39
N THR A 252 -15.27 5.40 8.32
CA THR A 252 -16.05 4.16 8.26
C THR A 252 -17.11 4.22 7.17
N GLU A 253 -17.35 3.06 6.56
CA GLU A 253 -18.34 2.91 5.49
C GLU A 253 -19.75 3.17 6.00
N THR A 254 -20.49 4.02 5.30
CA THR A 254 -21.95 4.03 5.37
C THR A 254 -22.50 3.12 4.26
N ALA A 255 -22.67 1.84 4.58
CA ALA A 255 -23.66 0.93 3.98
C ALA A 255 -23.54 0.48 2.50
N ASN A 256 -22.48 0.77 1.73
CA ASN A 256 -22.42 0.42 0.29
C ASN A 256 -21.11 -0.23 -0.17
N VAL A 257 -20.75 -1.37 0.39
CA VAL A 257 -19.63 -2.20 -0.10
C VAL A 257 -20.14 -3.09 -1.23
N ALA A 258 -19.53 -3.00 -2.42
CA ALA A 258 -19.82 -3.95 -3.49
C ALA A 258 -18.89 -5.15 -3.34
N GLU A 259 -19.33 -6.35 -3.68
CA GLU A 259 -18.62 -7.63 -3.42
C GLU A 259 -17.12 -7.65 -3.81
N ARG A 260 -16.72 -6.87 -4.83
CA ARG A 260 -15.32 -6.79 -5.33
C ARG A 260 -14.56 -5.51 -4.98
N ALA A 261 -15.23 -4.47 -4.48
CA ALA A 261 -14.60 -3.25 -4.00
C ALA A 261 -14.94 -3.12 -2.51
N THR A 262 -14.00 -3.58 -1.69
CA THR A 262 -14.27 -3.96 -0.30
C THR A 262 -13.24 -3.40 0.68
N SER A 263 -13.35 -3.75 1.95
CA SER A 263 -12.41 -3.38 3.00
C SER A 263 -11.03 -4.01 2.77
N LEU A 264 -10.00 -3.51 3.46
CA LEU A 264 -8.67 -4.12 3.38
C LEU A 264 -8.70 -5.56 3.88
N ASP A 265 -9.35 -5.82 5.01
CA ASP A 265 -9.49 -7.17 5.58
C ASP A 265 -10.02 -8.17 4.55
N ALA A 266 -11.12 -7.82 3.85
CA ALA A 266 -11.75 -8.72 2.90
C ALA A 266 -10.86 -9.01 1.68
N VAL A 267 -10.09 -8.03 1.18
CA VAL A 267 -9.13 -8.31 0.09
C VAL A 267 -7.92 -9.10 0.57
N LEU A 268 -7.48 -8.90 1.81
CA LEU A 268 -6.42 -9.72 2.41
C LEU A 268 -6.87 -11.18 2.56
N ASP A 269 -8.13 -11.42 2.92
CA ASP A 269 -8.73 -12.76 2.93
C ASP A 269 -8.74 -13.38 1.52
N LEU A 270 -9.25 -12.67 0.51
CA LEU A 270 -9.27 -13.16 -0.88
C LEU A 270 -7.87 -13.48 -1.43
N VAL A 271 -6.87 -12.65 -1.12
CA VAL A 271 -5.48 -12.90 -1.52
C VAL A 271 -4.93 -14.16 -0.84
N ALA A 272 -5.21 -14.34 0.45
CA ALA A 272 -4.76 -15.51 1.19
C ALA A 272 -5.43 -16.80 0.71
N ASP A 273 -6.74 -16.74 0.43
CA ASP A 273 -7.51 -17.88 -0.10
C ASP A 273 -6.97 -18.32 -1.47
N GLU A 274 -6.68 -17.37 -2.38
CA GLU A 274 -6.11 -17.69 -3.70
C GLU A 274 -4.69 -18.30 -3.58
N ILE A 275 -3.90 -17.86 -2.61
CA ILE A 275 -2.59 -18.46 -2.32
C ILE A 275 -2.76 -19.89 -1.79
N ALA A 276 -3.72 -20.12 -0.88
CA ALA A 276 -3.99 -21.43 -0.32
C ALA A 276 -4.47 -22.41 -1.41
N ASP A 277 -5.44 -22.01 -2.24
CA ASP A 277 -5.95 -22.82 -3.34
C ASP A 277 -4.84 -23.16 -4.34
N GLY A 278 -4.03 -22.17 -4.71
CA GLY A 278 -2.92 -22.35 -5.63
C GLY A 278 -1.77 -23.21 -5.09
N ALA A 279 -1.63 -23.37 -3.77
CA ALA A 279 -0.62 -24.23 -3.15
C ALA A 279 -1.00 -25.71 -3.12
N THR A 280 -2.27 -26.04 -3.39
CA THR A 280 -2.78 -27.42 -3.40
C THR A 280 -2.65 -28.11 -4.77
N HIS A 281 -2.17 -27.41 -5.79
CA HIS A 281 -2.00 -27.87 -7.17
C HIS A 281 -0.55 -27.86 -7.62
#